data_AF-K0S812-F1
#
_entry.id   AF-K0S812-F1
#
_cell.length_a   1.000
_cell.length_b   1.000
_cell.length_c   1.000
_cell.angle_alpha   90.00
_cell.angle_beta   90.00
_cell.angle_gamma   90.00
#
_symmetry.space_group_name_H-M   'P 1'
#
loop_
_entity.id
_entity.type
_entity.pdbx_description
1 polymer ?
#
loop_
_entity_poly.entity_id
_entity_poly.type
_entity_poly.pdbx_seq_one_letter_code
_entity_poly.pdbx_strand_id
1 'polypeptide(L)'
;MAMVKRKRLGIHRHLFALVLLRSRGVNGLCEGARRRRAPCRSQLDLAQPSPVPAPMSSPSGDSEVNTCAASTARSMDFRRRDMITMMIALTAQPSSALSDDSFGDSPQGISRAVRTSVVRGAQMIDKIDGKWERFSDDMGLGKARNQERRNLIDAGSNSIAKKIIKSEEDAGPFDEELSNLFLNACDETFVSNLEQTSSAALVERIERSEKLLRPSFFDSSPGSPGATKQEEFNFRCYLHFRSFNEILVKEQVQFPAFRRRFELDLQSRLIQIALKEHPSMLGNIPQPPSDLSDGLRSALDSTDRVANFLLSKGVISSWERSVPPPEDLEDFVSLATDCPFSLALYGDATLGSQLLLQELGFRLYPAFGRWMVTESITRCFAKEGGESVSLNVEDYYMDTSYNSNPDLFEVRQVLLNIALQR
;
A
#
# COMPACT_ATOMS: atom_id res chain seq x y z
N MET A 1 42.49 -43.39 24.59
CA MET A 1 42.22 -43.76 23.19
C MET A 1 40.71 -43.98 23.04
N ALA A 2 40.09 -43.22 22.13
CA ALA A 2 38.82 -43.39 21.39
C ALA A 2 37.73 -44.33 21.96
N MET A 3 36.42 -44.03 21.97
CA MET A 3 35.61 -43.17 21.10
C MET A 3 34.20 -43.09 21.73
N VAL A 4 33.68 -41.88 21.96
CA VAL A 4 32.27 -41.65 22.36
C VAL A 4 31.42 -41.58 21.09
N LYS A 5 30.53 -42.56 20.87
CA LYS A 5 29.52 -42.53 19.81
C LYS A 5 28.23 -41.86 20.33
N ARG A 6 28.00 -40.60 19.95
CA ARG A 6 26.69 -39.95 19.99
C ARG A 6 25.88 -40.39 18.76
N LYS A 7 24.68 -40.94 18.97
CA LYS A 7 23.65 -41.11 17.92
C LYS A 7 22.76 -39.86 17.89
N ARG A 8 22.61 -39.27 16.70
CA ARG A 8 21.69 -38.18 16.37
C ARG A 8 20.32 -38.72 15.95
N LEU A 9 19.31 -37.90 16.26
CA LEU A 9 18.04 -37.59 15.57
C LEU A 9 17.28 -38.66 14.77
N GLY A 10 15.97 -38.72 15.05
CA GLY A 10 14.93 -39.05 14.09
C GLY A 10 13.70 -38.18 14.33
N ILE A 11 13.61 -37.05 13.61
CA ILE A 11 12.40 -36.21 13.49
C ILE A 11 11.64 -36.73 12.26
N HIS A 12 10.40 -37.19 12.44
CA HIS A 12 9.47 -37.44 11.34
C HIS A 12 8.49 -36.26 11.21
N ARG A 13 8.58 -35.57 10.08
CA ARG A 13 7.57 -34.65 9.53
C ARG A 13 6.48 -35.46 8.83
N HIS A 14 5.21 -35.16 9.10
CA HIS A 14 4.01 -35.30 8.25
C HIS A 14 2.90 -34.51 8.98
N LEU A 15 1.99 -33.74 8.39
CA LEU A 15 1.67 -33.35 7.02
C LEU A 15 0.80 -32.08 7.18
N PHE A 16 1.06 -31.03 6.41
CA PHE A 16 0.14 -29.89 6.22
C PHE A 16 -0.59 -30.13 4.90
N ALA A 17 -1.93 -30.16 4.90
CA ALA A 17 -2.78 -29.76 3.77
C ALA A 17 -4.25 -29.83 4.19
N LEU A 18 -4.92 -28.66 4.27
CA LEU A 18 -6.24 -28.48 3.65
C LEU A 18 -6.60 -26.98 3.62
N VAL A 19 -6.49 -26.41 2.42
CA VAL A 19 -7.24 -25.25 1.98
C VAL A 19 -8.61 -25.77 1.52
N LEU A 20 -9.70 -25.15 1.98
CA LEU A 20 -10.89 -24.96 1.14
C LEU A 20 -11.81 -23.89 1.72
N LEU A 21 -12.15 -22.95 0.83
CA LEU A 21 -13.19 -21.93 0.92
C LEU A 21 -14.52 -22.50 1.44
N ARG A 22 -15.21 -21.73 2.29
CA ARG A 22 -16.69 -21.78 2.29
C ARG A 22 -17.31 -20.41 2.52
N SER A 23 -18.20 -20.13 1.57
CA SER A 23 -19.12 -19.01 1.42
C SER A 23 -20.26 -19.05 2.46
N ARG A 24 -20.69 -17.83 2.85
CA ARG A 24 -22.02 -17.36 3.30
C ARG A 24 -22.86 -18.16 4.33
N GLY A 25 -23.26 -17.40 5.36
CA GLY A 25 -24.54 -17.48 6.08
C GLY A 25 -24.47 -18.18 7.44
N VAL A 26 -25.24 -17.86 8.48
CA VAL A 26 -26.33 -16.92 8.78
C VAL A 26 -26.65 -17.15 10.29
N ASN A 27 -27.15 -16.12 11.00
CA ASN A 27 -27.97 -16.12 12.24
C ASN A 27 -27.36 -16.18 13.67
N GLY A 28 -27.96 -15.34 14.53
CA GLY A 28 -28.10 -15.53 15.99
C GLY A 28 -28.03 -14.23 16.81
N LEU A 29 -29.06 -13.37 16.80
CA LEU A 29 -30.10 -13.26 17.85
C LEU A 29 -29.59 -13.08 19.29
N CYS A 30 -29.83 -11.89 19.86
CA CYS A 30 -30.20 -11.70 21.26
C CYS A 30 -31.30 -10.62 21.36
N GLU A 31 -32.49 -11.06 21.77
CA GLU A 31 -33.55 -10.28 22.43
C GLU A 31 -32.98 -9.66 23.74
N GLY A 32 -33.48 -8.59 24.35
CA GLY A 32 -34.66 -7.76 24.18
C GLY A 32 -34.89 -6.97 25.49
N ALA A 33 -35.59 -5.83 25.43
CA ALA A 33 -36.65 -5.38 26.36
C ALA A 33 -36.80 -3.84 26.48
N ARG A 34 -37.97 -3.35 26.01
CA ARG A 34 -38.95 -2.45 26.71
C ARG A 34 -38.47 -1.06 27.18
N ARG A 35 -39.13 0.09 26.89
CA ARG A 35 -40.58 0.43 26.96
C ARG A 35 -40.82 1.92 26.54
N ARG A 36 -41.97 2.18 25.86
CA ARG A 36 -42.92 3.36 25.93
C ARG A 36 -42.38 4.75 25.51
N ARG A 37 -43.07 5.66 24.79
CA ARG A 37 -44.51 6.05 24.63
C ARG A 37 -44.77 6.71 23.25
N ALA A 38 -46.04 6.77 22.84
CA ALA A 38 -46.65 7.44 21.67
C ALA A 38 -47.00 8.94 21.97
N PRO A 39 -47.91 9.64 21.23
CA PRO A 39 -47.95 10.02 19.79
C PRO A 39 -48.31 11.53 19.57
N CYS A 40 -48.28 12.03 18.31
CA CYS A 40 -49.08 13.16 17.73
C CYS A 40 -48.79 13.18 16.21
N ARG A 41 -49.69 13.01 15.22
CA ARG A 41 -50.99 13.60 14.81
C ARG A 41 -50.86 14.89 13.95
N SER A 42 -51.39 14.80 12.73
CA SER A 42 -51.82 15.79 11.69
C SER A 42 -51.14 15.46 10.34
N GLN A 43 -51.78 14.96 9.28
CA GLN A 43 -53.02 15.33 8.55
C GLN A 43 -52.99 16.76 7.98
N LEU A 44 -52.74 16.87 6.68
CA LEU A 44 -53.31 17.88 5.77
C LEU A 44 -53.12 17.42 4.31
N ASP A 45 -54.26 17.17 3.65
CA ASP A 45 -54.44 17.01 2.21
C ASP A 45 -54.17 18.33 1.47
N LEU A 46 -53.69 18.28 0.21
CA LEU A 46 -54.26 19.09 -0.88
C LEU A 46 -53.74 18.69 -2.28
N ALA A 47 -54.61 18.92 -3.25
CA ALA A 47 -54.73 18.30 -4.56
C ALA A 47 -53.71 18.72 -5.64
N GLN A 48 -53.66 17.88 -6.69
CA GLN A 48 -53.04 18.11 -8.01
C GLN A 48 -53.72 19.27 -8.81
N PRO A 49 -53.18 19.73 -9.96
CA PRO A 49 -53.30 18.99 -11.24
C PRO A 49 -52.07 19.08 -12.18
N SER A 50 -51.88 18.03 -12.99
CA SER A 50 -51.09 18.04 -14.24
C SER A 50 -51.80 18.89 -15.32
N PRO A 51 -51.11 19.26 -16.43
CA PRO A 51 -51.45 18.56 -17.68
C PRO A 51 -50.36 18.49 -18.79
N VAL A 52 -50.65 17.56 -19.73
CA VAL A 52 -50.27 17.43 -21.17
C VAL A 52 -48.93 16.78 -21.57
N PRO A 53 -48.97 15.72 -22.42
CA PRO A 53 -47.80 15.07 -23.01
C PRO A 53 -47.45 15.62 -24.41
N ALA A 54 -46.18 15.50 -24.79
CA ALA A 54 -45.65 15.76 -26.13
C ALA A 54 -44.80 14.56 -26.61
N PRO A 55 -44.54 14.41 -27.93
CA PRO A 55 -44.72 13.15 -28.64
C PRO A 55 -43.50 12.23 -28.67
N MET A 56 -43.81 10.97 -29.00
CA MET A 56 -42.90 9.85 -29.24
C MET A 56 -41.78 10.19 -30.22
N SER A 57 -40.54 10.03 -29.78
CA SER A 57 -39.37 9.83 -30.63
C SER A 57 -39.08 8.33 -30.75
N SER A 58 -38.82 7.92 -31.98
CA SER A 58 -38.51 6.57 -32.44
C SER A 58 -37.29 5.96 -31.72
N PRO A 59 -37.28 4.68 -31.33
CA PRO A 59 -36.07 4.05 -30.82
C PRO A 59 -35.14 3.71 -31.99
N SER A 60 -34.01 4.40 -32.05
CA SER A 60 -32.82 4.00 -32.82
C SER A 60 -32.22 2.75 -32.18
N GLY A 61 -32.28 1.61 -32.88
CA GLY A 61 -31.86 0.28 -32.42
C GLY A 61 -30.36 0.03 -32.30
N ASP A 62 -29.54 1.07 -32.08
CA ASP A 62 -28.08 0.94 -32.03
C ASP A 62 -27.50 0.96 -30.59
N SER A 63 -28.34 1.15 -29.55
CA SER A 63 -27.88 1.26 -28.16
C SER A 63 -27.77 -0.08 -27.41
N GLU A 64 -28.54 -1.11 -27.79
CA GLU A 64 -28.57 -2.40 -27.09
C GLU A 64 -27.39 -3.31 -27.47
N VAL A 65 -26.87 -3.21 -28.70
CA VAL A 65 -25.71 -4.02 -29.14
C VAL A 65 -24.42 -3.52 -28.47
N ASN A 66 -24.29 -2.21 -28.26
CA ASN A 66 -23.11 -1.62 -27.60
C ASN A 66 -23.07 -1.87 -26.08
N THR A 67 -24.22 -1.95 -25.40
CA THR A 67 -24.28 -2.23 -23.95
C THR A 67 -23.92 -3.68 -23.64
N CYS A 68 -24.33 -4.64 -24.48
CA CYS A 68 -23.97 -6.04 -24.30
C CYS A 68 -22.46 -6.30 -24.54
N ALA A 69 -21.87 -5.67 -25.55
CA ALA A 69 -20.42 -5.75 -25.82
C ALA A 69 -19.58 -5.10 -24.71
N ALA A 70 -19.99 -3.94 -24.21
CA ALA A 70 -19.31 -3.25 -23.12
C ALA A 70 -19.41 -4.01 -21.77
N SER A 71 -20.54 -4.66 -21.49
CA SER A 71 -20.72 -5.52 -20.31
C SER A 71 -19.81 -6.76 -20.37
N THR A 72 -19.70 -7.39 -21.54
CA THR A 72 -18.84 -8.56 -21.76
C THR A 72 -17.35 -8.20 -21.66
N ALA A 73 -16.94 -7.05 -22.20
CA ALA A 73 -15.58 -6.53 -22.06
C ALA A 73 -15.21 -6.23 -20.60
N ARG A 74 -16.11 -5.54 -19.85
CA ARG A 74 -15.91 -5.27 -18.41
C ARG A 74 -15.82 -6.55 -17.57
N SER A 75 -16.64 -7.56 -17.88
CA SER A 75 -16.59 -8.85 -17.19
C SER A 75 -15.29 -9.63 -17.45
N MET A 76 -14.65 -9.45 -18.62
CA MET A 76 -13.38 -10.10 -18.93
C MET A 76 -12.17 -9.36 -18.34
N ASP A 77 -12.21 -8.04 -18.29
CA ASP A 77 -11.17 -7.24 -17.60
C ASP A 77 -11.13 -7.53 -16.09
N PHE A 78 -12.29 -7.72 -15.46
CA PHE A 78 -12.38 -8.15 -14.06
C PHE A 78 -11.75 -9.53 -13.86
N ARG A 79 -12.04 -10.49 -14.74
CA ARG A 79 -11.44 -11.84 -14.70
C ARG A 79 -9.93 -11.83 -14.98
N ARG A 80 -9.44 -10.91 -15.82
CA ARG A 80 -8.00 -10.72 -16.08
C ARG A 80 -7.31 -10.19 -14.81
N ARG A 81 -7.88 -9.19 -14.14
CA ARG A 81 -7.36 -8.68 -12.87
C ARG A 81 -7.34 -9.77 -11.80
N ASP A 82 -8.43 -10.52 -11.62
CA ASP A 82 -8.49 -11.63 -10.67
C ASP A 82 -7.45 -12.72 -10.97
N MET A 83 -7.25 -13.06 -12.25
CA MET A 83 -6.25 -14.04 -12.67
C MET A 83 -4.83 -13.55 -12.42
N ILE A 84 -4.52 -12.28 -12.72
CA ILE A 84 -3.20 -11.67 -12.48
C ILE A 84 -2.93 -11.60 -10.98
N THR A 85 -3.90 -11.13 -10.18
CA THR A 85 -3.80 -11.08 -8.71
C THR A 85 -3.62 -12.48 -8.11
N MET A 86 -4.35 -13.48 -8.60
CA MET A 86 -4.20 -14.88 -8.15
C MET A 86 -2.84 -15.47 -8.54
N MET A 87 -2.32 -15.14 -9.73
CA MET A 87 -0.99 -15.55 -10.17
C MET A 87 0.11 -14.90 -9.34
N ILE A 88 0.02 -13.60 -9.07
CA ILE A 88 0.95 -12.87 -8.18
C ILE A 88 0.94 -13.52 -6.79
N ALA A 89 -0.24 -13.85 -6.25
CA ALA A 89 -0.37 -14.53 -4.97
C ALA A 89 0.19 -15.97 -4.96
N LEU A 90 0.15 -16.67 -6.10
CA LEU A 90 0.73 -18.02 -6.26
C LEU A 90 2.26 -18.00 -6.44
N THR A 91 2.81 -16.97 -7.10
CA THR A 91 4.26 -16.79 -7.27
C THR A 91 4.93 -16.13 -6.07
N ALA A 92 4.17 -15.40 -5.25
CA ALA A 92 4.65 -14.81 -3.99
C ALA A 92 4.71 -15.81 -2.82
N GLN A 93 4.53 -17.11 -3.06
CA GLN A 93 4.93 -18.10 -2.07
C GLN A 93 6.46 -18.07 -1.98
N PRO A 94 7.05 -17.74 -0.81
CA PRO A 94 8.49 -17.83 -0.65
C PRO A 94 8.87 -19.28 -0.89
N SER A 95 9.53 -19.52 -2.02
CA SER A 95 10.17 -20.81 -2.27
C SER A 95 11.09 -21.05 -1.09
N SER A 96 10.87 -22.15 -0.38
CA SER A 96 11.66 -22.58 0.77
C SER A 96 13.11 -22.79 0.34
N ALA A 97 13.90 -21.72 0.30
CA ALA A 97 15.33 -21.70 0.03
C ALA A 97 16.13 -21.66 1.35
N LEU A 98 15.72 -22.47 2.32
CA LEU A 98 16.44 -22.69 3.58
C LEU A 98 17.17 -24.04 3.56
N SER A 99 17.93 -24.32 2.51
CA SER A 99 18.77 -25.52 2.45
C SER A 99 20.05 -25.34 1.63
N ASP A 100 20.73 -24.21 1.75
CA ASP A 100 22.16 -24.18 1.41
C ASP A 100 22.92 -23.27 2.38
N ASP A 101 23.83 -23.89 3.14
CA ASP A 101 24.66 -23.31 4.19
C ASP A 101 25.79 -22.44 3.61
N SER A 102 25.46 -21.38 2.88
CA SER A 102 26.45 -20.40 2.40
C SER A 102 26.05 -18.98 2.82
N PHE A 103 26.28 -18.66 4.10
CA PHE A 103 26.18 -17.30 4.67
C PHE A 103 27.47 -16.47 4.44
N GLY A 104 28.19 -16.73 3.33
CA GLY A 104 29.47 -16.09 3.02
C GLY A 104 29.39 -14.84 2.15
N ASP A 105 28.28 -14.60 1.45
CA ASP A 105 28.14 -13.47 0.54
C ASP A 105 27.36 -12.32 1.19
N SER A 106 27.82 -11.10 0.94
CA SER A 106 27.28 -9.84 1.49
C SER A 106 25.75 -9.73 1.29
N PRO A 107 25.02 -8.90 2.05
CA PRO A 107 23.58 -8.66 1.87
C PRO A 107 23.17 -8.22 0.44
N GLN A 108 24.12 -7.86 -0.42
CA GLN A 108 23.89 -7.68 -1.86
C GLN A 108 23.47 -8.97 -2.58
N GLY A 109 23.89 -10.15 -2.10
CA GLY A 109 23.52 -11.44 -2.69
C GLY A 109 22.07 -11.85 -2.41
N ILE A 110 21.55 -11.52 -1.22
CA ILE A 110 20.17 -11.80 -0.83
C ILE A 110 19.20 -10.89 -1.59
N SER A 111 19.52 -9.59 -1.65
CA SER A 111 18.74 -8.67 -2.49
C SER A 111 18.76 -9.08 -3.97
N ARG A 112 19.88 -9.60 -4.50
CA ARG A 112 19.95 -10.16 -5.87
C ARG A 112 18.98 -11.34 -6.10
N ALA A 113 18.76 -12.19 -5.10
CA ALA A 113 17.85 -13.33 -5.21
C ALA A 113 16.38 -12.89 -5.33
N VAL A 114 15.98 -11.83 -4.64
CA VAL A 114 14.63 -11.26 -4.74
C VAL A 114 14.49 -10.44 -6.02
N ARG A 115 15.51 -9.67 -6.39
CA ARG A 115 15.58 -8.98 -7.69
C ARG A 115 15.38 -9.95 -8.86
N THR A 116 16.07 -11.09 -8.85
CA THR A 116 15.89 -12.13 -9.88
C THR A 116 14.51 -12.79 -9.82
N SER A 117 13.91 -12.98 -8.63
CA SER A 117 12.55 -13.49 -8.50
C SER A 117 11.48 -12.52 -9.03
N VAL A 118 11.58 -11.23 -8.67
CA VAL A 118 10.69 -10.17 -9.14
C VAL A 118 10.81 -9.99 -10.66
N VAL A 119 12.04 -9.95 -11.19
CA VAL A 119 12.26 -9.84 -12.64
C VAL A 119 11.74 -11.07 -13.37
N ARG A 120 11.93 -12.28 -12.84
CA ARG A 120 11.33 -13.49 -13.43
C ARG A 120 9.81 -13.46 -13.39
N GLY A 121 9.22 -12.97 -12.30
CA GLY A 121 7.77 -12.75 -12.18
C GLY A 121 7.27 -11.75 -13.22
N ALA A 122 7.93 -10.60 -13.35
CA ALA A 122 7.62 -9.57 -14.34
C ALA A 122 7.76 -10.10 -15.78
N GLN A 123 8.84 -10.82 -16.10
CA GLN A 123 9.03 -11.47 -17.41
C GLN A 123 7.95 -12.54 -17.70
N MET A 124 7.44 -13.22 -16.67
CA MET A 124 6.35 -14.17 -16.83
C MET A 124 5.03 -13.45 -17.10
N ILE A 125 4.75 -12.36 -16.37
CA ILE A 125 3.57 -11.51 -16.60
C ILE A 125 3.62 -10.90 -18.00
N ASP A 126 4.75 -10.34 -18.41
CA ASP A 126 4.97 -9.76 -19.74
C ASP A 126 4.74 -10.79 -20.87
N LYS A 127 5.25 -12.02 -20.70
CA LYS A 127 4.96 -13.13 -21.64
C LYS A 127 3.49 -13.52 -21.68
N ILE A 128 2.80 -13.48 -20.55
CA ILE A 128 1.36 -13.75 -20.47
C ILE A 128 0.59 -12.61 -21.13
N ASP A 129 1.03 -11.37 -20.90
CA ASP A 129 0.39 -10.19 -21.44
C ASP A 129 0.53 -10.13 -22.96
N GLY A 130 1.74 -10.32 -23.49
CA GLY A 130 1.94 -10.40 -24.94
C GLY A 130 1.20 -11.58 -25.59
N LYS A 131 0.91 -12.67 -24.86
CA LYS A 131 0.01 -13.74 -25.35
C LYS A 131 -1.45 -13.33 -25.30
N TRP A 132 -1.86 -12.61 -24.26
CA TRP A 132 -3.21 -12.09 -24.10
C TRP A 132 -3.53 -11.03 -25.13
N GLU A 133 -2.60 -10.13 -25.45
CA GLU A 133 -2.73 -9.13 -26.51
C GLU A 133 -2.92 -9.79 -27.87
N ARG A 134 -2.07 -10.78 -28.22
CA ARG A 134 -2.25 -11.56 -29.45
C ARG A 134 -3.62 -12.23 -29.51
N PHE A 135 -4.05 -12.86 -28.41
CA PHE A 135 -5.37 -13.47 -28.32
C PHE A 135 -6.51 -12.45 -28.49
N SER A 136 -6.38 -11.27 -27.87
CA SER A 136 -7.33 -10.17 -27.98
C SER A 136 -7.41 -9.63 -29.41
N ASP A 137 -6.28 -9.51 -30.10
CA ASP A 137 -6.20 -9.04 -31.48
C ASP A 137 -6.75 -10.07 -32.46
N ASP A 138 -6.41 -11.36 -32.29
CA ASP A 138 -6.91 -12.47 -33.10
C ASP A 138 -8.44 -12.60 -33.02
N MET A 139 -9.02 -12.28 -31.86
CA MET A 139 -10.47 -12.28 -31.62
C MET A 139 -11.16 -10.96 -32.00
N GLY A 140 -10.42 -9.97 -32.50
CA GLY A 140 -10.95 -8.66 -32.85
C GLY A 140 -11.43 -7.81 -31.66
N LEU A 141 -11.10 -8.22 -30.43
CA LEU A 141 -11.47 -7.54 -29.19
C LEU A 141 -10.67 -6.23 -28.98
N GLY A 142 -9.49 -6.14 -29.60
CA GLY A 142 -8.63 -4.94 -29.55
C GLY A 142 -9.24 -3.70 -30.22
N LYS A 143 -10.16 -3.86 -31.17
CA LYS A 143 -10.81 -2.73 -31.88
C LYS A 143 -11.67 -1.85 -30.97
N ALA A 144 -12.19 -2.39 -29.87
CA ALA A 144 -12.92 -1.63 -28.86
C ALA A 144 -12.00 -0.96 -27.81
N ARG A 145 -10.76 -1.45 -27.64
CA ARG A 145 -9.74 -0.84 -26.75
C ARG A 145 -9.04 0.35 -27.40
N ASN A 146 -8.85 0.34 -28.72
CA ASN A 146 -8.29 1.47 -29.48
C ASN A 146 -9.27 2.63 -29.72
N GLN A 147 -10.34 2.74 -28.91
CA GLN A 147 -11.04 4.01 -28.79
C GLN A 147 -10.15 4.94 -27.96
N GLU A 148 -9.88 6.15 -28.46
CA GLU A 148 -9.04 7.19 -27.84
C GLU A 148 -9.30 7.42 -26.34
N ARG A 149 -10.45 7.00 -25.80
CA ARG A 149 -10.91 7.33 -24.45
C ARG A 149 -10.60 6.32 -23.35
N ARG A 150 -9.99 5.15 -23.61
CA ARG A 150 -9.96 4.08 -22.59
C ARG A 150 -8.62 3.38 -22.32
N ASN A 151 -7.54 3.78 -22.97
CA ASN A 151 -6.22 3.25 -22.66
C ASN A 151 -5.60 4.06 -21.52
N LEU A 152 -5.71 3.52 -20.31
CA LEU A 152 -5.38 4.17 -19.05
C LEU A 152 -3.92 3.99 -18.62
N ILE A 153 -3.09 3.19 -19.30
CA ILE A 153 -1.69 2.99 -18.85
C ILE A 153 -0.62 2.94 -19.97
N ASP A 154 -0.92 2.65 -21.25
CA ASP A 154 0.18 2.27 -22.16
C ASP A 154 0.12 2.73 -23.64
N ALA A 155 -0.36 3.94 -23.91
CA ALA A 155 -0.06 4.58 -25.19
C ALA A 155 0.26 6.05 -24.93
N GLY A 156 1.50 6.44 -25.26
CA GLY A 156 2.08 7.77 -25.07
C GLY A 156 1.40 8.91 -25.84
N SER A 157 0.08 8.92 -25.96
CA SER A 157 -0.72 9.99 -26.53
C SER A 157 -2.02 10.30 -25.76
N ASN A 158 -2.41 9.53 -24.72
CA ASN A 158 -3.58 9.85 -23.89
C ASN A 158 -3.24 10.82 -22.75
N SER A 159 -3.21 12.07 -23.17
CA SER A 159 -2.75 13.28 -22.50
C SER A 159 -3.78 13.92 -21.55
N ILE A 160 -4.36 13.18 -20.59
CA ILE A 160 -5.25 13.83 -19.58
C ILE A 160 -5.10 13.31 -18.14
N ALA A 161 -4.16 12.42 -17.83
CA ALA A 161 -3.68 12.33 -16.44
C ALA A 161 -2.63 13.42 -16.24
N LYS A 162 -3.03 14.60 -15.76
CA LYS A 162 -2.05 15.64 -15.38
C LYS A 162 -1.14 15.05 -14.31
N LYS A 163 0.12 14.86 -14.65
CA LYS A 163 1.15 14.36 -13.75
C LYS A 163 1.73 15.54 -12.97
N ILE A 164 1.71 15.48 -11.65
CA ILE A 164 2.45 16.43 -10.81
C ILE A 164 3.81 15.80 -10.56
N ILE A 165 4.88 16.44 -11.04
CA ILE A 165 6.26 16.00 -10.85
C ILE A 165 6.99 17.10 -10.09
N LYS A 166 7.66 16.73 -9.01
CA LYS A 166 8.69 17.59 -8.40
C LYS A 166 10.03 16.88 -8.43
N SER A 167 11.07 17.58 -8.86
CA SER A 167 12.38 17.01 -9.17
C SER A 167 13.28 16.90 -7.94
N GLU A 168 14.36 16.13 -8.08
CA GLU A 168 15.40 15.98 -7.05
C GLU A 168 16.09 17.29 -6.67
N GLU A 169 16.04 18.29 -7.55
CA GLU A 169 16.59 19.63 -7.28
C GLU A 169 15.85 20.36 -6.15
N ASP A 170 14.59 19.99 -5.88
CA ASP A 170 13.76 20.55 -4.80
C ASP A 170 13.93 19.80 -3.47
N ALA A 171 14.70 18.70 -3.45
CA ALA A 171 14.88 17.89 -2.25
C ALA A 171 15.67 18.68 -1.19
N GLY A 172 15.07 18.81 0.00
CA GLY A 172 15.77 19.37 1.15
C GLY A 172 16.88 18.44 1.65
N PRO A 173 17.81 18.94 2.48
CA PRO A 173 18.78 18.08 3.14
C PRO A 173 18.07 17.07 4.05
N PHE A 174 18.62 15.86 4.16
CA PHE A 174 18.08 14.81 5.03
C PHE A 174 18.01 15.29 6.49
N ASP A 175 16.79 15.40 7.00
CA ASP A 175 16.49 15.80 8.38
C ASP A 175 16.58 14.59 9.31
N GLU A 176 17.78 14.41 9.87
CA GLU A 176 18.09 13.33 10.80
C GLU A 176 17.28 13.43 12.11
N GLU A 177 16.99 14.64 12.59
CA GLU A 177 16.28 14.84 13.85
C GLU A 177 14.82 14.39 13.71
N LEU A 178 14.13 14.88 12.68
CA LEU A 178 12.76 14.44 12.36
C LEU A 178 12.69 12.93 12.13
N SER A 179 13.63 12.39 11.38
CA SER A 179 13.68 10.96 11.05
C SER A 179 13.82 10.12 12.32
N ASN A 180 14.66 10.55 13.27
CA ASN A 180 14.79 9.92 14.57
C ASN A 180 13.51 10.07 15.43
N LEU A 181 12.81 11.21 15.36
CA LEU A 181 11.51 11.37 16.03
C LEU A 181 10.47 10.36 15.50
N PHE A 182 10.44 10.11 14.19
CA PHE A 182 9.57 9.10 13.59
C PHE A 182 9.91 7.68 14.07
N LEU A 183 11.21 7.35 14.13
CA LEU A 183 11.64 6.04 14.61
C LEU A 183 11.33 5.83 16.10
N ASN A 184 11.58 6.85 16.93
CA ASN A 184 11.23 6.81 18.35
C ASN A 184 9.71 6.68 18.57
N ALA A 185 8.90 7.36 17.74
CA ALA A 185 7.45 7.20 17.77
C ALA A 185 7.02 5.75 17.45
N CYS A 186 7.75 5.05 16.58
CA CYS A 186 7.53 3.62 16.33
C CYS A 186 7.82 2.80 17.59
N ASP A 187 8.95 3.02 18.26
CA ASP A 187 9.34 2.29 19.47
C ASP A 187 8.31 2.48 20.59
N GLU A 188 7.90 3.73 20.84
CA GLU A 188 6.89 4.05 21.85
C GLU A 188 5.54 3.38 21.53
N THR A 189 5.11 3.45 20.27
CA THR A 189 3.84 2.87 19.83
C THR A 189 3.88 1.34 19.87
N PHE A 190 5.03 0.75 19.56
CA PHE A 190 5.24 -0.70 19.63
C PHE A 190 5.12 -1.19 21.07
N VAL A 191 5.84 -0.54 22.00
CA VAL A 191 5.81 -0.87 23.43
C VAL A 191 4.41 -0.63 24.02
N SER A 192 3.74 0.47 23.66
CA SER A 192 2.39 0.75 24.16
C SER A 192 1.34 -0.26 23.69
N ASN A 193 1.52 -0.83 22.50
CA ASN A 193 0.61 -1.84 21.94
C ASN A 193 0.93 -3.27 22.43
N LEU A 194 2.02 -3.47 23.18
CA LEU A 194 2.50 -4.78 23.60
C LEU A 194 2.80 -4.79 25.11
N GLU A 195 1.76 -5.06 25.91
CA GLU A 195 1.76 -5.00 27.38
C GLU A 195 2.90 -5.77 28.07
N GLN A 196 3.45 -6.79 27.39
CA GLN A 196 4.44 -7.70 27.95
C GLN A 196 5.89 -7.27 27.71
N THR A 197 6.15 -6.28 26.85
CA THR A 197 7.51 -5.83 26.53
C THR A 197 7.79 -4.47 27.15
N SER A 198 8.84 -4.37 27.94
CA SER A 198 9.32 -3.08 28.45
C SER A 198 10.18 -2.37 27.41
N SER A 199 10.22 -1.04 27.47
CA SER A 199 11.11 -0.23 26.64
C SER A 199 12.58 -0.64 26.80
N ALA A 200 13.03 -0.97 28.02
CA ALA A 200 14.39 -1.45 28.27
C ALA A 200 14.69 -2.78 27.56
N ALA A 201 13.74 -3.72 27.55
CA ALA A 201 13.90 -5.01 26.88
C ALA A 201 13.98 -4.85 25.35
N LEU A 202 13.21 -3.91 24.79
CA LEU A 202 13.29 -3.56 23.36
C LEU A 202 14.67 -2.99 23.01
N VAL A 203 15.15 -2.01 23.79
CA VAL A 203 16.47 -1.37 23.57
C VAL A 203 17.59 -2.41 23.64
N GLU A 204 17.60 -3.29 24.64
CA GLU A 204 18.59 -4.36 24.74
C GLU A 204 18.58 -5.29 23.50
N ARG A 205 17.40 -5.55 22.94
CA ARG A 205 17.26 -6.39 21.73
C ARG A 205 17.81 -5.68 20.50
N ILE A 206 17.54 -4.38 20.35
CA ILE A 206 18.04 -3.55 19.26
C ILE A 206 19.57 -3.49 19.32
N GLU A 207 20.15 -3.17 20.49
CA GLU A 207 21.61 -3.10 20.67
C GLU A 207 22.31 -4.44 20.41
N ARG A 208 21.69 -5.56 20.83
CA ARG A 208 22.21 -6.89 20.53
C ARG A 208 22.22 -7.14 19.02
N SER A 209 21.15 -6.77 18.32
CA SER A 209 21.04 -6.93 16.87
C SER A 209 22.04 -6.03 16.13
N GLU A 210 22.22 -4.80 16.59
CA GLU A 210 23.18 -3.86 16.02
C GLU A 210 24.60 -4.43 16.04
N LYS A 211 25.07 -4.91 17.19
CA LYS A 211 26.41 -5.48 17.36
C LYS A 211 26.68 -6.65 16.41
N LEU A 212 25.64 -7.42 16.07
CA LEU A 212 25.75 -8.58 15.18
C LEU A 212 25.70 -8.21 13.70
N LEU A 213 24.92 -7.19 13.33
CA LEU A 213 24.55 -6.93 11.94
C LEU A 213 25.31 -5.77 11.31
N ARG A 214 25.76 -4.80 12.11
CA ARG A 214 26.46 -3.60 11.64
C ARG A 214 27.68 -3.90 10.75
N PRO A 215 28.55 -4.90 11.06
CA PRO A 215 29.70 -5.21 10.21
C PRO A 215 29.32 -5.75 8.83
N SER A 216 28.13 -6.35 8.69
CA SER A 216 27.65 -6.91 7.42
C SER A 216 26.87 -5.91 6.60
N PHE A 217 26.35 -4.84 7.23
CA PHE A 217 25.49 -3.86 6.56
C PHE A 217 26.29 -2.75 5.88
N PHE A 218 27.40 -2.33 6.50
CA PHE A 218 28.31 -1.35 5.93
C PHE A 218 29.60 -2.02 5.50
N ASP A 219 30.01 -1.78 4.25
CA ASP A 219 31.28 -2.28 3.74
C ASP A 219 32.43 -1.73 4.60
N SER A 220 33.10 -2.62 5.32
CA SER A 220 34.26 -2.28 6.14
C SER A 220 35.54 -2.09 5.31
N SER A 221 35.39 -1.96 3.99
CA SER A 221 36.49 -1.90 3.04
C SER A 221 37.28 -0.59 3.20
N PRO A 222 38.62 -0.66 3.35
CA PRO A 222 39.45 0.53 3.50
C PRO A 222 39.36 1.39 2.23
N GLY A 223 38.71 2.55 2.33
CA GLY A 223 38.51 3.48 1.22
C GLY A 223 37.04 3.68 0.80
N SER A 224 36.09 2.95 1.38
CA SER A 224 34.67 3.30 1.22
C SER A 224 34.42 4.67 1.85
N PRO A 225 33.74 5.61 1.17
CA PRO A 225 33.16 6.75 1.86
C PRO A 225 32.31 6.20 3.02
N GLY A 226 32.43 6.81 4.20
CA GLY A 226 31.63 6.42 5.35
C GLY A 226 30.14 6.48 5.00
N ALA A 227 29.34 5.64 5.67
CA ALA A 227 27.90 5.61 5.46
C ALA A 227 27.29 7.01 5.56
N THR A 228 26.45 7.36 4.60
CA THR A 228 25.67 8.60 4.64
C THR A 228 24.69 8.55 5.83
N LYS A 229 24.25 9.73 6.29
CA LYS A 229 23.26 9.82 7.37
C LYS A 229 21.96 9.08 7.03
N GLN A 230 21.56 9.11 5.75
CA GLN A 230 20.38 8.42 5.26
C GLN A 230 20.55 6.89 5.29
N GLU A 231 21.72 6.38 4.90
CA GLU A 231 22.04 4.94 5.01
C GLU A 231 22.12 4.47 6.46
N GLU A 232 22.71 5.28 7.35
CA GLU A 232 22.75 5.02 8.78
C GLU A 232 21.33 4.97 9.37
N PHE A 233 20.46 5.91 8.98
CA PHE A 233 19.05 5.91 9.37
C PHE A 233 18.29 4.69 8.82
N ASN A 234 18.52 4.32 7.56
CA ASN A 234 17.94 3.14 6.94
C ASN A 234 18.31 1.87 7.73
N PHE A 235 19.58 1.72 8.08
CA PHE A 235 20.07 0.62 8.90
C PHE A 235 19.39 0.58 10.28
N ARG A 236 19.25 1.74 10.94
CA ARG A 236 18.54 1.82 12.23
C ARG A 236 17.08 1.40 12.09
N CYS A 237 16.38 1.85 11.05
CA CYS A 237 15.02 1.40 10.77
C CYS A 237 14.95 -0.13 10.61
N TYR A 238 15.89 -0.73 9.90
CA TYR A 238 15.98 -2.19 9.76
C TYR A 238 16.13 -2.89 11.12
N LEU A 239 17.05 -2.41 11.98
CA LEU A 239 17.29 -3.01 13.29
C LEU A 239 16.07 -2.98 14.22
N HIS A 240 15.40 -1.83 14.28
CA HIS A 240 14.22 -1.64 15.13
C HIS A 240 13.08 -2.55 14.67
N PHE A 241 12.73 -2.50 13.39
CA PHE A 241 11.62 -3.30 12.86
C PHE A 241 11.93 -4.80 12.84
N ARG A 242 13.18 -5.21 12.61
CA ARG A 242 13.58 -6.60 12.80
C ARG A 242 13.34 -7.05 14.24
N SER A 243 13.77 -6.24 15.21
CA SER A 243 13.57 -6.52 16.64
C SER A 243 12.08 -6.60 16.99
N PHE A 244 11.25 -5.71 16.43
CA PHE A 244 9.78 -5.78 16.59
C PHE A 244 9.23 -7.12 16.12
N ASN A 245 9.57 -7.53 14.89
CA ASN A 245 9.07 -8.78 14.33
C ASN A 245 9.55 -10.00 15.11
N GLU A 246 10.82 -10.03 15.55
CA GLU A 246 11.34 -11.11 16.39
C GLU A 246 10.59 -11.22 17.73
N ILE A 247 10.26 -10.09 18.36
CA ILE A 247 9.46 -10.04 19.58
C ILE A 247 8.03 -10.54 19.30
N LEU A 248 7.37 -10.05 18.24
CA LEU A 248 6.02 -10.46 17.88
C LEU A 248 5.92 -11.97 17.63
N VAL A 249 6.92 -12.56 16.96
CA VAL A 249 7.01 -14.01 16.73
C VAL A 249 7.23 -14.77 18.04
N LYS A 250 8.14 -14.29 18.89
CA LYS A 250 8.46 -14.92 20.18
C LYS A 250 7.27 -14.92 21.14
N GLU A 251 6.57 -13.81 21.23
CA GLU A 251 5.39 -13.64 22.10
C GLU A 251 4.09 -14.15 21.45
N GLN A 252 4.16 -14.74 20.24
CA GLN A 252 3.02 -15.32 19.50
C GLN A 252 1.83 -14.37 19.36
N VAL A 253 2.10 -13.09 19.11
CA VAL A 253 1.07 -12.06 19.01
C VAL A 253 0.18 -12.30 17.79
N GLN A 254 -1.13 -12.08 17.94
CA GLN A 254 -2.06 -12.08 16.81
C GLN A 254 -1.77 -10.91 15.87
N PHE A 255 -0.92 -11.16 14.88
CA PHE A 255 -0.33 -10.12 14.04
C PHE A 255 -1.35 -9.18 13.37
N PRO A 256 -2.45 -9.63 12.75
CA PRO A 256 -3.39 -8.71 12.09
C PRO A 256 -4.04 -7.69 13.04
N ALA A 257 -4.41 -8.13 14.24
CA ALA A 257 -5.02 -7.27 15.25
C ALA A 257 -4.00 -6.31 15.89
N PHE A 258 -2.77 -6.77 16.08
CA PHE A 258 -1.66 -5.92 16.52
C PHE A 258 -1.34 -4.85 15.47
N ARG A 259 -1.13 -5.25 14.21
CA ARG A 259 -0.77 -4.36 13.11
C ARG A 259 -1.79 -3.24 12.95
N ARG A 260 -3.09 -3.55 12.97
CA ARG A 260 -4.14 -2.53 12.84
C ARG A 260 -4.06 -1.46 13.94
N ARG A 261 -3.86 -1.87 15.20
CA ARG A 261 -3.77 -0.93 16.34
C ARG A 261 -2.46 -0.12 16.30
N PHE A 262 -1.34 -0.81 16.07
CA PHE A 262 -0.03 -0.17 15.93
C PHE A 262 -0.02 0.87 14.82
N GLU A 263 -0.51 0.52 13.62
CA GLU A 263 -0.53 1.43 12.48
C GLU A 263 -1.46 2.62 12.74
N LEU A 264 -2.65 2.42 13.31
CA LEU A 264 -3.58 3.51 13.63
C LEU A 264 -3.01 4.51 14.65
N ASP A 265 -2.41 4.00 15.73
CA ASP A 265 -1.78 4.86 16.75
C ASP A 265 -0.56 5.61 16.18
N LEU A 266 0.28 4.91 15.41
CA LEU A 266 1.49 5.47 14.83
C LEU A 266 1.16 6.54 13.79
N GLN A 267 0.20 6.26 12.91
CA GLN A 267 -0.31 7.18 11.89
C GLN A 267 -0.67 8.55 12.48
N SER A 268 -1.50 8.54 13.52
CA SER A 268 -1.89 9.74 14.26
C SER A 268 -0.68 10.48 14.87
N ARG A 269 0.28 9.76 15.45
CA ARG A 269 1.50 10.33 16.06
C ARG A 269 2.43 10.96 15.03
N LEU A 270 2.65 10.32 13.89
CA LEU A 270 3.52 10.84 12.82
C LEU A 270 2.99 12.18 12.28
N ILE A 271 1.68 12.28 12.06
CA ILE A 271 1.05 13.54 11.66
C ILE A 271 1.18 14.61 12.76
N GLN A 272 1.04 14.26 14.04
CA GLN A 272 1.25 15.21 15.14
C GLN A 272 2.70 15.72 15.21
N ILE A 273 3.69 14.86 14.98
CA ILE A 273 5.10 15.26 14.92
C ILE A 273 5.31 16.22 13.74
N ALA A 274 4.83 15.86 12.55
CA ALA A 274 4.97 16.70 11.36
C ALA A 274 4.27 18.06 11.51
N LEU A 275 3.10 18.11 12.16
CA LEU A 275 2.38 19.35 12.46
C LEU A 275 3.11 20.24 13.48
N LYS A 276 3.84 19.66 14.44
CA LYS A 276 4.65 20.43 15.40
C LYS A 276 5.86 21.06 14.72
N GLU A 277 6.51 20.32 13.84
CA GLU A 277 7.70 20.77 13.11
C GLU A 277 7.36 21.80 12.04
N HIS A 278 6.28 21.57 11.28
CA HIS A 278 5.86 22.46 10.19
C HIS A 278 4.33 22.67 10.17
N PRO A 279 3.80 23.54 11.07
CA PRO A 279 2.37 23.80 11.18
C PRO A 279 1.73 24.29 9.87
N SER A 280 2.50 25.02 9.06
CA SER A 280 2.04 25.61 7.80
C SER A 280 1.99 24.63 6.62
N MET A 281 2.85 23.60 6.60
CA MET A 281 2.97 22.71 5.43
C MET A 281 1.84 21.69 5.32
N LEU A 282 1.38 21.16 6.44
CA LEU A 282 0.20 20.29 6.44
C LEU A 282 -1.10 21.10 6.50
N GLY A 283 -1.01 22.39 6.82
CA GLY A 283 -2.13 23.31 7.04
C GLY A 283 -3.12 22.78 8.08
N ASN A 284 -4.20 23.52 8.33
CA ASN A 284 -5.35 22.93 8.99
C ASN A 284 -5.83 21.80 8.08
N ILE A 285 -5.52 20.55 8.42
CA ILE A 285 -6.15 19.37 7.81
C ILE A 285 -7.64 19.68 7.83
N PRO A 286 -8.31 19.80 6.67
CA PRO A 286 -9.64 20.37 6.61
C PRO A 286 -10.56 19.67 7.59
N GLN A 287 -11.30 20.45 8.40
CA GLN A 287 -12.43 19.89 9.12
C GLN A 287 -13.30 19.14 8.11
N PRO A 288 -13.88 17.99 8.49
CA PRO A 288 -14.53 17.10 7.55
C PRO A 288 -15.55 17.88 6.71
N PRO A 289 -15.29 18.07 5.41
CA PRO A 289 -15.96 19.08 4.61
C PRO A 289 -17.41 18.69 4.39
N SER A 290 -18.34 19.65 4.34
CA SER A 290 -19.78 19.37 4.24
C SER A 290 -20.18 18.51 3.03
N ASP A 291 -19.37 18.52 1.96
CA ASP A 291 -19.60 17.77 0.72
C ASP A 291 -18.46 16.76 0.42
N LEU A 292 -18.82 15.67 -0.25
CA LEU A 292 -17.92 14.60 -0.67
C LEU A 292 -16.89 15.09 -1.71
N SER A 293 -17.30 16.00 -2.61
CA SER A 293 -16.38 16.62 -3.59
C SER A 293 -15.24 17.38 -2.91
N ASP A 294 -15.56 18.12 -1.85
CA ASP A 294 -14.55 18.84 -1.06
C ASP A 294 -13.67 17.87 -0.25
N GLY A 295 -14.21 16.74 0.21
CA GLY A 295 -13.44 15.67 0.85
C GLY A 295 -12.40 15.07 -0.08
N LEU A 296 -12.80 14.80 -1.33
CA LEU A 296 -11.91 14.28 -2.36
C LEU A 296 -10.81 15.29 -2.73
N ARG A 297 -11.15 16.56 -2.96
CA ARG A 297 -10.15 17.62 -3.20
C ARG A 297 -9.18 17.75 -2.03
N SER A 298 -9.69 17.72 -0.80
CA SER A 298 -8.89 17.79 0.42
C SER A 298 -7.95 16.59 0.55
N ALA A 299 -8.37 15.39 0.17
CA ALA A 299 -7.54 14.20 0.18
C ALA A 299 -6.41 14.25 -0.86
N LEU A 300 -6.68 14.77 -2.06
CA LEU A 300 -5.64 14.95 -3.08
C LEU A 300 -4.61 16.01 -2.64
N ASP A 301 -5.08 17.15 -2.11
CA ASP A 301 -4.21 18.21 -1.61
C ASP A 301 -3.41 17.77 -0.37
N SER A 302 -4.02 17.01 0.55
CA SER A 302 -3.33 16.48 1.73
C SER A 302 -2.23 15.49 1.34
N THR A 303 -2.45 14.69 0.29
CA THR A 303 -1.43 13.80 -0.28
C THR A 303 -0.24 14.61 -0.80
N ASP A 304 -0.50 15.67 -1.57
CA ASP A 304 0.54 16.55 -2.12
C ASP A 304 1.31 17.27 -0.99
N ARG A 305 0.62 17.72 0.07
CA ARG A 305 1.26 18.34 1.25
C ARG A 305 2.16 17.38 2.01
N VAL A 306 1.72 16.14 2.24
CA VAL A 306 2.56 15.11 2.89
C VAL A 306 3.80 14.81 2.04
N ALA A 307 3.64 14.64 0.73
CA ALA A 307 4.77 14.38 -0.16
C ALA A 307 5.76 15.55 -0.21
N ASN A 308 5.26 16.79 -0.27
CA ASN A 308 6.09 18.00 -0.20
C ASN A 308 6.82 18.13 1.15
N PHE A 309 6.15 17.79 2.25
CA PHE A 309 6.78 17.78 3.57
C PHE A 309 7.96 16.79 3.59
N LEU A 310 7.74 15.54 3.16
CA LEU A 310 8.78 14.51 3.11
C LEU A 310 9.95 14.92 2.20
N LEU A 311 9.64 15.54 1.04
CA LEU A 311 10.63 16.08 0.10
C LEU A 311 11.47 17.20 0.73
N SER A 312 10.82 18.14 1.42
CA SER A 312 11.49 19.27 2.08
C SER A 312 12.41 18.83 3.23
N LYS A 313 12.19 17.62 3.75
CA LYS A 313 12.93 17.00 4.84
C LYS A 313 13.97 15.98 4.36
N GLY A 314 14.15 15.85 3.04
CA GLY A 314 15.07 14.89 2.43
C GLY A 314 14.74 13.42 2.76
N VAL A 315 13.52 13.12 3.23
CA VAL A 315 13.08 11.74 3.51
C VAL A 315 12.79 11.00 2.21
N ILE A 316 12.41 11.75 1.17
CA ILE A 316 12.27 11.29 -0.22
C ILE A 316 13.04 12.27 -1.12
N SER A 317 13.51 11.82 -2.29
CA SER A 317 14.22 12.65 -3.26
C SER A 317 13.28 13.32 -4.27
N SER A 318 12.18 12.67 -4.62
CA SER A 318 11.15 13.23 -5.50
C SER A 318 9.83 12.50 -5.30
N TRP A 319 8.75 13.06 -5.84
CA TRP A 319 7.46 12.39 -5.83
C TRP A 319 6.63 12.73 -7.06
N GLU A 320 5.70 11.84 -7.35
CA GLU A 320 4.73 12.01 -8.42
C GLU A 320 3.37 11.46 -8.01
N ARG A 321 2.29 12.17 -8.30
CA ARG A 321 0.93 11.68 -8.09
C ARG A 321 0.16 11.61 -9.40
N SER A 322 -0.59 10.52 -9.61
CA SER A 322 -1.58 10.46 -10.68
C SER A 322 -2.83 11.26 -10.28
N VAL A 323 -3.37 12.00 -11.23
CA VAL A 323 -4.63 12.74 -11.06
C VAL A 323 -5.74 11.88 -11.64
N PRO A 324 -6.76 11.49 -10.83
CA PRO A 324 -7.93 10.81 -11.36
C PRO A 324 -8.56 11.62 -12.51
N PRO A 325 -9.02 10.95 -13.57
CA PRO A 325 -9.85 11.58 -14.60
C PRO A 325 -11.05 12.34 -13.97
N PRO A 326 -11.48 13.48 -14.55
CA PRO A 326 -12.64 14.22 -14.05
C PRO A 326 -13.92 13.38 -13.95
N GLU A 327 -14.10 12.43 -14.86
CA GLU A 327 -15.22 11.48 -14.88
C GLU A 327 -15.21 10.59 -13.63
N ASP A 328 -14.05 10.04 -13.24
CA ASP A 328 -13.92 9.20 -12.05
C ASP A 328 -14.17 10.02 -10.76
N LEU A 329 -13.81 11.30 -10.75
CA LEU A 329 -14.13 12.22 -9.64
C LEU A 329 -15.64 12.48 -9.55
N GLU A 330 -16.32 12.66 -10.68
CA GLU A 330 -17.77 12.87 -10.75
C GLU A 330 -18.55 11.60 -10.38
N ASP A 331 -18.11 10.44 -10.87
CA ASP A 331 -18.69 9.13 -10.56
C ASP A 331 -18.51 8.79 -9.08
N PHE A 332 -17.34 9.08 -8.48
CA PHE A 332 -17.14 8.90 -7.04
C PHE A 332 -18.13 9.74 -6.22
N VAL A 333 -18.44 10.95 -6.65
CA VAL A 333 -19.38 11.85 -5.96
C VAL A 333 -20.83 11.40 -6.17
N SER A 334 -21.20 11.02 -7.39
CA SER A 334 -22.60 10.83 -7.80
C SER A 334 -23.08 9.37 -7.82
N LEU A 335 -22.20 8.42 -8.16
CA LEU A 335 -22.54 7.01 -8.42
C LEU A 335 -21.99 6.03 -7.38
N ALA A 336 -21.33 6.52 -6.33
CA ALA A 336 -20.71 5.70 -5.28
C ALA A 336 -19.73 4.65 -5.82
N THR A 337 -18.95 5.03 -6.85
CA THR A 337 -17.86 4.21 -7.37
C THR A 337 -16.57 4.47 -6.64
N ASP A 338 -15.63 3.53 -6.68
CA ASP A 338 -14.28 3.73 -6.14
C ASP A 338 -13.50 4.80 -6.95
N CYS A 339 -12.67 5.60 -6.27
CA CYS A 339 -11.77 6.56 -6.90
C CYS A 339 -10.31 6.14 -6.68
N PRO A 340 -9.68 5.44 -7.64
CA PRO A 340 -8.27 5.08 -7.56
C PRO A 340 -7.35 6.22 -7.99
N PHE A 341 -6.24 6.39 -7.28
CA PHE A 341 -5.08 7.17 -7.70
C PHE A 341 -3.80 6.59 -7.11
N SER A 342 -2.65 7.13 -7.49
CA SER A 342 -1.36 6.60 -7.08
C SER A 342 -0.40 7.71 -6.70
N LEU A 343 0.46 7.45 -5.71
CA LEU A 343 1.56 8.31 -5.29
C LEU A 343 2.87 7.54 -5.37
N ALA A 344 3.77 8.00 -6.23
CA ALA A 344 5.15 7.56 -6.33
C ALA A 344 6.03 8.36 -5.38
N LEU A 345 6.79 7.68 -4.54
CA LEU A 345 7.82 8.24 -3.66
C LEU A 345 9.18 7.69 -4.08
N TYR A 346 10.07 8.56 -4.53
CA TYR A 346 11.42 8.20 -4.97
C TYR A 346 12.44 8.46 -3.88
N GLY A 347 13.49 7.64 -3.82
CA GLY A 347 14.59 7.85 -2.87
C GLY A 347 14.16 7.82 -1.40
N ASP A 348 13.11 7.04 -1.08
CA ASP A 348 12.61 6.88 0.30
C ASP A 348 13.74 6.39 1.21
N ALA A 349 14.05 7.17 2.24
CA ALA A 349 15.11 6.90 3.22
C ALA A 349 14.97 5.56 3.95
N THR A 350 13.79 4.94 3.93
CA THR A 350 13.52 3.64 4.56
C THR A 350 13.48 2.48 3.56
N LEU A 351 13.57 2.73 2.26
CA LEU A 351 13.38 1.74 1.20
C LEU A 351 14.23 0.47 1.38
N GLY A 352 15.54 0.63 1.61
CA GLY A 352 16.45 -0.52 1.85
C GLY A 352 15.97 -1.43 3.00
N SER A 353 15.63 -0.83 4.15
CA SER A 353 15.08 -1.57 5.29
C SER A 353 13.74 -2.25 5.00
N GLN A 354 12.84 -1.61 4.24
CA GLN A 354 11.56 -2.21 3.86
C GLN A 354 11.78 -3.49 3.05
N LEU A 355 12.61 -3.41 2.01
CA LEU A 355 12.93 -4.54 1.15
C LEU A 355 13.52 -5.69 1.97
N LEU A 356 14.60 -5.44 2.73
CA LEU A 356 15.27 -6.47 3.52
C LEU A 356 14.36 -7.16 4.53
N LEU A 357 13.45 -6.43 5.17
CA LEU A 357 12.49 -7.02 6.11
C LEU A 357 11.47 -7.92 5.40
N GLN A 358 10.94 -7.46 4.28
CA GLN A 358 9.98 -8.23 3.50
C GLN A 358 10.60 -9.48 2.86
N GLU A 359 11.87 -9.39 2.43
CA GLU A 359 12.64 -10.55 1.95
C GLU A 359 12.76 -11.64 3.01
N LEU A 360 12.90 -11.24 4.29
CA LEU A 360 12.88 -12.15 5.43
C LEU A 360 11.48 -12.67 5.80
N GLY A 361 10.46 -12.29 5.03
CA GLY A 361 9.06 -12.65 5.26
C GLY A 361 8.38 -11.86 6.39
N PHE A 362 9.02 -10.78 6.87
CA PHE A 362 8.42 -9.92 7.88
C PHE A 362 7.34 -9.03 7.28
N ARG A 363 6.26 -8.85 8.05
CA ARG A 363 5.06 -8.12 7.60
C ARG A 363 4.94 -6.73 8.22
N LEU A 364 5.75 -6.42 9.24
CA LEU A 364 5.85 -5.09 9.83
C LEU A 364 7.18 -4.48 9.40
N TYR A 365 7.11 -3.32 8.74
CA TYR A 365 8.26 -2.63 8.16
C TYR A 365 8.01 -1.11 8.18
N PRO A 366 9.07 -0.29 8.15
CA PRO A 366 8.97 1.17 8.24
C PRO A 366 8.41 1.76 6.95
N ALA A 367 7.17 2.26 6.96
CA ALA A 367 6.51 2.82 5.77
C ALA A 367 5.96 4.22 6.06
N PHE A 368 6.85 5.15 6.43
CA PHE A 368 6.46 6.49 6.93
C PHE A 368 5.59 7.26 5.93
N GLY A 369 5.98 7.28 4.64
CA GLY A 369 5.18 7.93 3.60
C GLY A 369 3.76 7.36 3.50
N ARG A 370 3.63 6.03 3.47
CA ARG A 370 2.34 5.33 3.45
C ARG A 370 1.48 5.69 4.66
N TRP A 371 2.05 5.62 5.86
CA TRP A 371 1.31 5.90 7.09
C TRP A 371 0.84 7.34 7.17
N MET A 372 1.69 8.32 6.84
CA MET A 372 1.30 9.73 6.84
C MET A 372 0.21 10.03 5.80
N VAL A 373 0.31 9.48 4.58
CA VAL A 373 -0.72 9.62 3.55
C VAL A 373 -2.04 8.99 3.99
N THR A 374 -1.99 7.81 4.61
CA THR A 374 -3.18 7.11 5.10
C THR A 374 -3.94 7.94 6.13
N GLU A 375 -3.22 8.47 7.12
CA GLU A 375 -3.81 9.32 8.17
C GLU A 375 -4.36 10.63 7.61
N SER A 376 -3.59 11.29 6.72
CA SER A 376 -3.97 12.59 6.20
C SER A 376 -5.24 12.52 5.35
N ILE A 377 -5.40 11.46 4.55
CA ILE A 377 -6.62 11.20 3.77
C ILE A 377 -7.78 10.80 4.68
N THR A 378 -7.54 9.90 5.66
CA THR A 378 -8.59 9.43 6.58
C THR A 378 -9.26 10.60 7.32
N ARG A 379 -8.50 11.59 7.74
CA ARG A 379 -9.02 12.81 8.40
C ARG A 379 -9.94 13.64 7.49
N CYS A 380 -9.75 13.61 6.17
CA CYS A 380 -10.62 14.32 5.23
C CYS A 380 -12.04 13.72 5.15
N PHE A 381 -12.23 12.48 5.59
CA PHE A 381 -13.52 11.78 5.56
C PHE A 381 -14.06 11.40 6.94
N ALA A 382 -13.39 11.83 8.01
CA ALA A 382 -13.80 11.56 9.39
C ALA A 382 -15.02 12.42 9.81
N LYS A 383 -16.20 12.19 9.24
CA LYS A 383 -17.47 12.77 9.71
C LYS A 383 -18.15 11.88 10.74
N GLU A 384 -18.64 12.48 11.82
CA GLU A 384 -19.65 11.85 12.66
C GLU A 384 -20.98 11.77 11.88
N GLY A 385 -21.40 10.56 11.51
CA GLY A 385 -22.72 10.29 10.90
C GLY A 385 -22.83 10.51 9.39
N GLY A 386 -21.72 10.70 8.67
CA GLY A 386 -21.69 10.74 7.20
C GLY A 386 -21.57 9.35 6.55
N GLU A 387 -21.69 9.30 5.22
CA GLU A 387 -21.35 8.10 4.44
C GLU A 387 -19.91 7.67 4.70
N SER A 388 -19.72 6.36 4.93
CA SER A 388 -18.43 5.80 5.29
C SER A 388 -17.55 5.63 4.06
N VAL A 389 -16.73 6.63 3.74
CA VAL A 389 -15.62 6.43 2.80
C VAL A 389 -14.55 5.59 3.49
N SER A 390 -14.26 4.43 2.94
CA SER A 390 -13.13 3.60 3.36
C SER A 390 -11.92 3.83 2.46
N LEU A 391 -10.74 3.69 3.04
CA LEU A 391 -9.46 3.95 2.38
C LEU A 391 -8.66 2.64 2.33
N ASN A 392 -8.27 2.23 1.13
CA ASN A 392 -7.28 1.18 0.92
C ASN A 392 -5.99 1.79 0.33
N VAL A 393 -4.85 1.50 0.96
CA VAL A 393 -3.53 1.93 0.48
C VAL A 393 -2.62 0.71 0.41
N GLU A 394 -2.18 0.38 -0.79
CA GLU A 394 -1.25 -0.71 -1.06
C GLU A 394 0.07 -0.14 -1.58
N ASP A 395 1.19 -0.68 -1.13
CA ASP A 395 2.53 -0.29 -1.52
C ASP A 395 3.18 -1.32 -2.44
N TYR A 396 3.79 -0.84 -3.53
CA TYR A 396 4.50 -1.62 -4.53
C TYR A 396 5.91 -1.06 -4.73
N TYR A 397 6.86 -1.91 -5.08
CA TYR A 397 8.24 -1.53 -5.35
C TYR A 397 8.50 -1.52 -6.85
N MET A 398 9.01 -0.40 -7.35
CA MET A 398 9.28 -0.22 -8.77
C MET A 398 10.75 0.09 -9.01
N ASP A 399 11.30 -0.55 -10.05
CA ASP A 399 12.55 -0.14 -10.67
C ASP A 399 12.22 0.75 -11.86
N THR A 400 12.59 2.03 -11.75
CA THR A 400 12.32 3.04 -12.77
C THR A 400 13.40 3.15 -13.83
N SER A 401 14.52 2.43 -13.67
CA SER A 401 15.59 2.39 -14.65
C SER A 401 15.30 1.43 -15.81
N TYR A 402 14.23 0.63 -15.70
CA TYR A 402 13.76 -0.32 -16.72
C TYR A 402 14.91 -1.12 -17.35
N ASN A 403 15.69 -1.78 -16.50
CA ASN A 403 16.78 -2.60 -16.97
C ASN A 403 16.31 -4.05 -17.22
N SER A 404 16.48 -4.55 -18.44
CA SER A 404 16.19 -5.94 -18.78
C SER A 404 17.17 -6.92 -18.13
N ASN A 405 18.30 -6.44 -17.61
CA ASN A 405 19.24 -7.23 -16.85
C ASN A 405 18.80 -7.31 -15.37
N PRO A 406 18.43 -8.50 -14.86
CA PRO A 406 18.00 -8.66 -13.47
C PRO A 406 19.08 -8.31 -12.45
N ASP A 407 20.35 -8.38 -12.83
CA ASP A 407 21.47 -8.03 -11.95
C ASP A 407 21.62 -6.51 -11.76
N LEU A 408 21.02 -5.73 -12.66
CA LEU A 408 21.03 -4.27 -12.62
C LEU A 408 19.70 -3.71 -12.08
N PHE A 409 18.78 -4.59 -11.67
CA PHE A 409 17.51 -4.17 -11.10
C PHE A 409 17.77 -3.46 -9.77
N GLU A 410 17.29 -2.24 -9.66
CA GLU A 410 17.44 -1.42 -8.47
C GLU A 410 16.10 -0.78 -8.15
N VAL A 411 15.49 -1.20 -7.04
CA VAL A 411 14.27 -0.55 -6.57
C VAL A 411 14.64 0.86 -6.11
N ARG A 412 14.02 1.85 -6.74
CA ARG A 412 14.25 3.27 -6.43
C ARG A 412 12.98 3.99 -6.00
N GLN A 413 11.83 3.35 -6.16
CA GLN A 413 10.52 3.94 -5.99
C GLN A 413 9.62 3.04 -5.15
N VAL A 414 8.92 3.66 -4.20
CA VAL A 414 7.74 3.12 -3.54
C VAL A 414 6.52 3.72 -4.22
N LEU A 415 5.67 2.88 -4.82
CA LEU A 415 4.41 3.27 -5.43
C LEU A 415 3.26 2.93 -4.47
N LEU A 416 2.57 3.94 -3.98
CA LEU A 416 1.34 3.79 -3.22
C LEU A 416 0.15 3.79 -4.18
N ASN A 417 -0.58 2.68 -4.25
CA ASN A 417 -1.87 2.59 -4.90
C ASN A 417 -2.96 2.91 -3.87
N ILE A 418 -3.71 3.98 -4.09
CA ILE A 418 -4.68 4.54 -3.16
C ILE A 418 -6.06 4.41 -3.77
N ALA A 419 -6.98 3.76 -3.06
CA ALA A 419 -8.37 3.62 -3.46
C ALA A 419 -9.30 4.13 -2.36
N LEU A 420 -10.11 5.14 -2.70
CA LEU A 420 -11.23 5.60 -1.89
C LEU A 420 -12.47 4.80 -2.29
N GLN A 421 -13.13 4.14 -1.33
CA GLN A 421 -14.28 3.27 -1.59
C GLN A 421 -15.49 3.76 -0.79
N ARG A 422 -16.68 3.74 -1.39
CA ARG A 422 -17.93 4.20 -0.77
C ARG A 422 -18.86 3.06 -0.34
#